data_AF-A0A7Y8WPB1-F1
#
_entry.id   AF-A0A7Y8WPB1-F1
#
_cell.length_a   1.000
_cell.length_b   1.000
_cell.length_c   1.000
_cell.angle_alpha   90.00
_cell.angle_beta   90.00
_cell.angle_gamma   90.00
#
_symmetry.space_group_name_H-M   'P 1'
#
loop_
_entity.id
_entity.type
_entity.pdbx_description
1 polymer ?
#
loop_
_entity_poly.entity_id
_entity_poly.type
_entity_poly.pdbx_seq_one_letter_code
_entity_poly.pdbx_strand_id
1 'polypeptide(L)' 'MNIASVFGITVVVILMALYEWPKMEKNKKREKRTFIVLTMAGWLLAVLLVYFPDMPGPNQFIDKIFRPLGMLLQ' A
#
# COMPACT_ATOMS: atom_id res chain seq x y z
N MET A 1 -10.26 -12.12 -14.47
CA MET A 1 -8.92 -12.39 -13.89
C MET A 1 -8.62 -11.52 -12.67
N ASN A 2 -8.95 -10.22 -12.69
CA ASN A 2 -8.66 -9.27 -11.60
C ASN A 2 -9.26 -9.66 -10.23
N ILE A 3 -10.49 -10.20 -10.21
CA ILE A 3 -11.17 -10.63 -8.96
C ILE A 3 -10.45 -11.79 -8.26
N ALA A 4 -9.90 -12.75 -9.01
CA ALA A 4 -9.14 -13.85 -8.41
C ALA A 4 -7.84 -13.34 -7.76
N SER A 5 -7.17 -12.38 -8.39
CA SER A 5 -5.98 -11.73 -7.84
C SER A 5 -6.30 -10.94 -6.57
N VAL A 6 -7.38 -10.15 -6.56
CA VAL A 6 -7.83 -9.42 -5.36
C VAL A 6 -8.19 -10.37 -4.22
N PHE A 7 -8.84 -11.49 -4.54
CA PHE A 7 -9.16 -12.51 -3.55
C PHE A 7 -7.91 -13.14 -2.95
N GLY A 8 -6.92 -13.48 -3.78
CA GLY A 8 -5.62 -14.00 -3.32
C GLY A 8 -4.87 -13.02 -2.42
N ILE A 9 -4.79 -11.75 -2.82
CA ILE A 9 -4.18 -10.68 -2.01
C ILE A 9 -4.89 -10.56 -0.65
N THR A 10 -6.22 -10.57 -0.65
CA THR A 10 -7.02 -10.46 0.58
C THR A 10 -6.78 -11.64 1.51
N VAL A 11 -6.71 -12.87 0.99
CA VAL A 11 -6.37 -14.06 1.78
C VAL A 11 -4.99 -13.95 2.41
N VAL A 12 -3.97 -13.53 1.65
CA VAL A 12 -2.61 -13.34 2.16
C VAL A 12 -2.56 -12.28 3.26
N VAL A 13 -3.24 -11.15 3.06
CA VAL A 13 -3.32 -10.08 4.05
C VAL A 13 -4.00 -10.56 5.34
N ILE A 14 -5.08 -11.35 5.24
CA ILE A 14 -5.76 -11.93 6.39
C ILE A 14 -4.82 -12.91 7.13
N LEU A 15 -4.09 -13.76 6.41
CA LEU A 15 -3.14 -14.70 7.01
C LEU A 15 -2.00 -13.98 7.74
N MET A 16 -1.43 -12.92 7.13
CA MET A 16 -0.44 -12.06 7.79
C MET A 16 -1.01 -11.42 9.05
N ALA A 17 -2.21 -10.83 8.96
CA ALA A 17 -2.87 -10.21 10.10
C ALA A 17 -3.13 -11.22 11.22
N LEU A 18 -3.62 -12.42 10.91
CA LEU A 18 -3.86 -13.48 11.91
C LEU A 18 -2.57 -13.99 12.55
N TYR A 19 -1.42 -13.90 11.87
CA TYR A 19 -0.13 -14.30 12.42
C TYR A 19 0.51 -13.21 13.29
N GLU A 20 0.44 -11.94 12.87
CA GLU A 20 1.00 -10.81 13.63
C GLU A 20 0.13 -10.40 14.83
N TRP A 21 -1.20 -10.53 14.73
CA TRP A 21 -2.13 -10.15 15.79
C TRP A 21 -1.92 -10.86 17.14
N PRO A 22 -1.69 -12.19 17.21
CA PRO A 22 -1.39 -12.88 18.47
C PRO A 22 0.03 -12.59 18.97
N LYS A 23 0.94 -12.22 18.06
CA LYS A 23 2.34 -11.87 18.39
C LYS A 23 2.46 -10.46 18.98
N MET A 24 1.50 -9.57 18.68
CA MET A 24 1.41 -8.25 19.29
C MET A 24 0.87 -8.33 20.73
N GLU A 25 1.65 -7.79 21.68
CA GLU A 25 1.25 -7.71 23.09
C GLU A 25 -0.13 -7.06 23.25
N LYS A 26 -1.02 -7.74 23.99
CA LYS A 26 -2.43 -7.34 24.16
C LYS A 26 -2.60 -5.90 24.71
N ASN A 27 -1.59 -5.36 25.39
CA ASN A 27 -1.63 -4.04 26.02
C ASN A 27 -1.18 -2.86 25.12
N LYS A 28 -0.60 -3.12 23.94
CA LYS A 28 -0.11 -2.05 23.06
C LYS A 28 -1.16 -1.63 22.02
N LYS A 29 -2.22 -0.97 22.49
CA LYS A 29 -3.33 -0.46 21.65
C LYS A 29 -2.85 0.45 20.50
N ARG A 30 -1.73 1.17 20.69
CA ARG A 30 -1.13 2.05 19.67
C ARG A 30 -0.51 1.26 18.52
N GLU A 31 0.24 0.20 18.82
CA GLU A 31 0.87 -0.65 17.79
C GLU A 31 -0.18 -1.35 16.93
N LYS A 32 -1.27 -1.84 17.54
CA LYS A 32 -2.40 -2.43 16.79
C LYS A 32 -3.05 -1.45 15.83
N ARG A 33 -3.21 -0.18 16.21
CA ARG A 33 -3.73 0.86 15.31
C ARG A 33 -2.79 1.12 14.15
N THR A 34 -1.49 1.26 14.42
CA THR A 34 -0.48 1.45 13.37
C THR A 34 -0.48 0.28 12.40
N PHE A 35 -0.55 -0.95 12.91
CA PHE A 35 -0.64 -2.16 12.10
C PHE A 35 -1.85 -2.14 11.17
N ILE A 36 -3.05 -1.95 11.73
CA ILE A 36 -4.29 -1.90 10.93
C ILE A 36 -4.22 -0.83 9.85
N VAL A 37 -3.72 0.37 10.17
CA VAL A 37 -3.58 1.46 9.20
C VAL A 37 -2.59 1.10 8.09
N LEU A 38 -1.42 0.56 8.43
CA LEU A 38 -0.42 0.13 7.44
C LEU A 38 -0.95 -1.01 6.56
N THR A 39 -1.57 -2.01 7.16
CA THR A 39 -2.12 -3.17 6.46
C THR A 39 -3.24 -2.74 5.51
N MET A 40 -4.16 -1.86 5.94
CA MET A 40 -5.20 -1.32 5.07
C MET A 40 -4.61 -0.47 3.94
N ALA A 41 -3.61 0.36 4.22
CA ALA A 41 -2.95 1.17 3.19
C ALA A 41 -2.26 0.29 2.13
N GLY A 42 -1.54 -0.76 2.57
CA GLY A 42 -0.89 -1.71 1.68
C GLY A 42 -1.89 -2.54 0.87
N TRP A 43 -2.98 -2.99 1.49
CA TRP A 43 -4.04 -3.72 0.80
C TRP A 43 -4.73 -2.83 -0.25
N LEU A 44 -5.06 -1.58 0.11
CA LEU A 44 -5.65 -0.62 -0.82
C LEU A 44 -4.74 -0.36 -2.02
N LEU A 45 -3.45 -0.16 -1.79
CA LEU A 45 -2.44 -0.03 -2.86
C LEU A 45 -2.39 -1.27 -3.76
N ALA A 46 -2.40 -2.47 -3.18
CA ALA A 46 -2.37 -3.71 -3.94
C ALA A 46 -3.63 -3.86 -4.82
N VAL A 47 -4.80 -3.57 -4.28
CA VAL A 47 -6.06 -3.56 -5.06
C VAL A 47 -5.99 -2.51 -6.18
N LEU A 48 -5.48 -1.31 -5.87
CA LEU A 48 -5.37 -0.22 -6.83
C LEU A 48 -4.45 -0.59 -8.01
N LEU A 49 -3.33 -1.26 -7.75
CA LEU A 49 -2.41 -1.77 -8.78
C LEU A 49 -3.04 -2.86 -9.66
N VAL A 50 -3.95 -3.67 -9.11
CA VAL A 50 -4.66 -4.70 -9.91
C VAL A 50 -5.62 -4.06 -10.92
N TYR A 51 -6.27 -2.95 -10.57
CA TYR A 51 -7.19 -2.24 -11.46
C TYR A 51 -6.50 -1.19 -12.35
N PHE A 52 -5.41 -0.59 -11.86
CA PHE A 52 -4.62 0.43 -12.54
C PHE A 52 -3.13 0.04 -12.53
N PRO A 53 -2.71 -0.94 -13.34
CA PRO A 53 -1.33 -1.43 -13.37
C PRO A 53 -0.34 -0.36 -13.86
N ASP A 54 -0.78 0.54 -14.74
CA ASP A 54 0.04 1.64 -15.29
C ASP A 54 -0.04 2.91 -14.43
N MET A 55 -0.32 2.79 -13.13
CA MET A 55 -0.35 3.95 -12.25
C MET A 55 1.01 4.66 -12.23
N PRO A 56 1.04 5.99 -12.40
CA PRO A 56 2.29 6.72 -12.38
C PRO A 56 2.98 6.55 -11.04
N GLY A 57 4.17 5.94 -11.05
CA GLY A 57 4.92 5.69 -9.83
C GLY A 57 5.37 6.99 -9.15
N PRO A 58 5.85 6.93 -7.89
CA PRO A 58 6.35 8.09 -7.16
C PRO A 58 7.41 8.88 -7.94
N ASN A 59 8.27 8.19 -8.70
CA ASN A 59 9.27 8.82 -9.57
C ASN A 59 8.63 9.67 -10.67
N GLN A 60 7.50 9.27 -11.23
CA GLN A 60 6.81 10.07 -12.25
C GLN A 60 6.15 11.32 -11.66
N PHE A 61 5.77 11.27 -10.37
CA PHE A 61 5.32 12.46 -9.65
C PHE A 61 6.48 13.42 -9.36
N ILE A 62 7.64 12.90 -8.95
CA ILE A 62 8.88 13.68 -8.82
C ILE A 62 9.20 14.35 -10.16
N ASP A 63 9.24 13.60 -11.26
CA ASP A 63 9.49 14.17 -12.59
C ASP A 63 8.49 15.29 -12.94
N LYS A 64 7.19 15.13 -12.64
CA LYS A 64 6.19 16.19 -12.88
C LYS A 64 6.44 17.46 -12.06
N ILE A 65 6.86 17.32 -10.80
CA ILE A 65 7.13 18.46 -9.91
C ILE A 65 8.43 19.17 -10.30
N PHE A 66 9.45 18.40 -10.69
CA PHE A 66 10.77 18.94 -10.98
C PHE A 66 10.98 19.36 -12.45
N ARG A 67 10.16 18.86 -13.41
CA ARG A 67 10.16 19.32 -14.82
C ARG A 67 10.09 20.85 -14.98
N PRO A 68 9.14 21.57 -14.33
CA PRO A 68 9.06 23.03 -14.47
C PRO A 68 10.28 23.75 -13.90
N LEU A 69 10.91 23.21 -12.85
CA LEU A 69 12.15 23.77 -12.30
C LEU A 69 13.34 23.57 -13.24
N GLY A 70 13.43 22.41 -13.91
CA GLY A 70 14.44 22.16 -14.94
C GLY A 70 14.31 23.09 -16.15
N MET A 71 13.09 23.44 -16.55
CA MET A 71 12.83 24.42 -17.62
C MET A 71 13.15 25.87 -17.24
N LEU A 72 13.13 26.22 -15.95
CA LEU A 72 13.45 27.57 -15.46
C LEU A 72 14.96 27.81 -15.27
N LEU A 73 15.76 26.73 -15.25
CA LEU A 73 17.20 26.77 -15.04
C LEU A 73 18.02 26.59 -16.34
N GLN A 74 17.34 26.40 -17.47
CA GLN A 74 17.91 26.49 -18.83
C GLN A 74 17.65 27.88 -19.43
#